data_AF-A0A2W5DXX5-F1
#
_entry.id   AF-A0A2W5DXX5-F1
#
_cell.length_a   1.000
_cell.length_b   1.000
_cell.length_c   1.000
_cell.angle_alpha   90.00
_cell.angle_beta   90.00
_cell.angle_gamma   90.00
#
_symmetry.space_group_name_H-M   'P 1'
#
loop_
_entity.id
_entity.type
_entity.pdbx_description
1 polymer ?
#
loop_
_entity_poly.entity_id
_entity_poly.type
_entity_poly.pdbx_seq_one_letter_code
_entity_poly.pdbx_strand_id
1 'polypeptide(L)'
;MIGFDLRSYFDRWGSNNAGETVLYWTDTGESGSFTLPTTNTIGFLGLAFDAPVTSLSFRIPAMRNGHTWFGIDNLQTYASVTAVPEPTTLAMLLGGLGAVGVAARRRKPA
;
A
#
# COMPACT_ATOMS: atom_id res chain seq x y z
N MET A 1 7.06 -0.48 -2.82
CA MET A 1 5.95 0.17 -2.11
C MET A 1 6.53 0.93 -0.92
N ILE A 2 5.96 2.08 -0.57
CA ILE A 2 6.32 2.85 0.63
C ILE A 2 5.07 2.97 1.49
N GLY A 3 5.18 2.66 2.78
CA GLY A 3 4.13 2.84 3.77
C GLY A 3 4.56 3.80 4.87
N PHE A 4 3.65 4.58 5.41
CA PHE A 4 3.91 5.46 6.56
C PHE A 4 2.62 5.80 7.30
N ASP A 5 2.78 6.14 8.56
CA ASP A 5 1.71 6.64 9.40
C ASP A 5 1.52 8.14 9.17
N LEU A 6 0.25 8.51 9.07
CA LEU A 6 -0.26 9.87 8.94
C LEU A 6 -0.74 10.36 10.29
N ARG A 7 -0.29 11.55 10.69
CA ARG A 7 -0.80 12.24 11.89
C ARG A 7 -1.21 13.67 11.59
N SER A 8 -2.47 13.97 11.89
CA SER A 8 -2.98 15.33 11.96
C SER A 8 -2.47 16.04 13.22
N TYR A 9 -2.18 17.32 13.10
CA TYR A 9 -1.82 18.21 14.19
C TYR A 9 -3.05 18.95 14.69
N PHE A 10 -3.16 19.05 16.01
CA PHE A 10 -4.15 19.86 16.70
C PHE A 10 -3.43 20.69 17.75
N ASP A 11 -3.65 21.99 17.75
CA ASP A 11 -3.13 22.87 18.81
C ASP A 11 -4.19 23.19 19.86
N ARG A 12 -3.74 23.84 20.94
CA ARG A 12 -4.60 24.26 22.06
C ARG A 12 -5.62 25.34 21.67
N TRP A 13 -5.40 26.05 20.56
CA TRP A 13 -6.22 27.17 20.11
C TRP A 13 -7.27 26.75 19.09
N GLY A 14 -7.38 25.46 18.80
CA GLY A 14 -8.35 24.88 17.88
C GLY A 14 -7.90 24.86 16.42
N SER A 15 -6.72 25.40 16.10
CA SER A 15 -6.17 25.29 14.75
C SER A 15 -5.63 23.89 14.54
N ASN A 16 -5.81 23.36 13.33
CA ASN A 16 -5.41 22.01 12.99
C ASN A 16 -5.17 21.89 11.47
N ASN A 17 -4.72 20.72 11.04
CA ASN A 17 -4.63 20.34 9.63
C ASN A 17 -5.58 19.16 9.31
N ALA A 18 -6.54 18.89 10.19
CA ALA A 18 -7.39 17.72 10.09
C ALA A 18 -8.32 17.86 8.88
N GLY A 19 -8.42 16.82 8.05
CA GLY A 19 -9.16 16.89 6.80
C GLY A 19 -8.50 17.72 5.69
N GLU A 20 -7.27 18.23 5.88
CA GLU A 20 -6.53 18.88 4.81
C GLU A 20 -6.06 17.87 3.76
N THR A 21 -5.98 18.33 2.52
CA THR A 21 -5.42 17.55 1.41
C THR A 21 -3.91 17.69 1.37
N VAL A 22 -3.19 16.58 1.39
CA VAL A 22 -1.75 16.51 1.15
C VAL A 22 -1.52 16.00 -0.26
N LEU A 23 -0.81 16.80 -1.05
CA LEU A 23 -0.31 16.42 -2.37
C LEU A 23 1.01 15.67 -2.21
N TYR A 24 1.28 14.72 -3.10
CA TYR A 24 2.59 14.06 -3.21
C TYR A 24 3.08 14.03 -4.65
N TRP A 25 4.40 13.96 -4.82
CA TRP A 25 5.05 13.70 -6.10
C TRP A 25 6.40 12.99 -5.92
N THR A 26 6.78 12.21 -6.92
CA THR A 26 8.01 11.40 -6.95
C THR A 26 9.06 11.98 -7.91
N ASP A 27 10.29 11.49 -7.83
CA ASP A 27 11.34 11.73 -8.84
C ASP A 27 11.04 11.11 -10.21
N THR A 28 10.18 10.11 -10.26
CA THR A 28 9.76 9.40 -11.47
C THR A 28 8.56 10.04 -12.17
N GLY A 29 7.95 11.08 -11.58
CA GLY A 29 6.91 11.92 -12.19
C GLY A 29 5.47 11.55 -11.79
N GLU A 30 5.27 10.49 -11.03
CA GLU A 30 3.98 10.17 -10.43
C GLU A 30 3.60 11.22 -9.37
N SER A 31 2.31 11.54 -9.31
CA SER A 31 1.77 12.47 -8.33
C SER A 31 0.35 12.08 -7.95
N GLY A 32 -0.11 12.60 -6.83
CA GLY A 32 -1.46 12.36 -6.34
C GLY A 32 -1.72 13.09 -5.04
N SER A 33 -2.77 12.66 -4.32
CA SER A 33 -3.14 13.29 -3.06
C SER A 33 -3.86 12.34 -2.12
N PHE A 34 -3.80 12.63 -0.83
CA PHE A 34 -4.60 12.00 0.20
C PHE A 34 -5.12 13.05 1.19
N THR A 35 -6.06 12.66 2.05
CA THR A 35 -6.64 13.55 3.06
C THR A 35 -6.19 13.11 4.45
N LEU A 36 -5.82 14.08 5.29
CA LEU A 36 -5.44 13.81 6.67
C LEU A 36 -6.65 13.39 7.52
N PRO A 37 -6.49 12.48 8.50
CA PRO A 37 -7.56 12.12 9.43
C PRO A 37 -8.21 13.34 10.08
N THR A 38 -9.54 13.35 10.18
CA THR A 38 -10.28 14.46 10.82
C THR A 38 -10.20 14.42 12.34
N THR A 39 -9.73 13.31 12.89
CA THR A 39 -9.55 13.05 14.32
C THR A 39 -8.06 12.86 14.64
N ASN A 40 -7.70 12.90 15.92
CA ASN A 40 -6.33 12.60 16.38
C ASN A 40 -5.99 11.10 16.35
N THR A 41 -6.47 10.41 15.32
CA THR A 41 -6.24 9.00 15.07
C THR A 41 -5.12 8.85 14.07
N ILE A 42 -4.21 7.90 14.32
CA ILE A 42 -3.16 7.55 13.37
C ILE A 42 -3.80 6.77 12.21
N GLY A 43 -3.56 7.20 10.98
CA GLY A 43 -3.96 6.47 9.77
C GLY A 43 -2.73 5.93 9.05
N PHE A 44 -2.81 4.73 8.47
CA PHE A 44 -1.73 4.19 7.65
C PHE A 44 -2.00 4.47 6.17
N LEU A 45 -0.99 4.95 5.44
CA LEU A 45 -1.04 5.13 3.98
C LEU A 45 0.08 4.33 3.31
N GLY A 46 -0.31 3.50 2.33
CA GLY A 46 0.61 2.83 1.43
C GLY A 46 0.57 3.43 0.03
N LEU A 47 1.74 3.74 -0.52
CA LEU A 47 1.93 4.18 -1.91
C LEU A 47 2.68 3.08 -2.68
N ALA A 48 2.04 2.56 -3.72
CA ALA A 48 2.64 1.64 -4.67
C ALA A 48 3.07 2.39 -5.93
N PHE A 49 4.23 2.02 -6.45
CA PHE A 49 4.85 2.64 -7.63
C PHE A 49 5.31 1.54 -8.57
N ASP A 50 5.20 1.78 -9.88
CA ASP A 50 5.61 0.84 -10.92
C ASP A 50 7.11 0.97 -11.27
N ALA A 51 7.76 2.05 -10.81
CA ALA A 51 9.18 2.31 -10.97
C ALA A 51 9.87 2.52 -9.60
N PRO A 52 11.21 2.29 -9.50
CA PRO A 52 11.97 2.63 -8.31
C PRO A 52 11.93 4.13 -8.03
N VAL A 53 11.32 4.52 -6.91
CA VAL A 53 11.25 5.90 -6.41
C VAL A 53 12.40 6.14 -5.44
N THR A 54 13.18 7.20 -5.66
CA THR A 54 14.27 7.61 -4.76
C THR A 54 13.98 8.91 -4.02
N SER A 55 13.00 9.68 -4.49
CA SER A 55 12.53 10.90 -3.81
C SER A 55 11.00 10.92 -3.78
N LEU A 56 10.46 11.23 -2.61
CA LEU A 56 9.03 11.44 -2.40
C LEU A 56 8.86 12.75 -1.63
N SER A 57 8.13 13.67 -2.23
CA SER A 57 7.84 15.00 -1.68
C SER A 57 6.37 15.13 -1.35
N PHE A 58 6.07 15.96 -0.36
CA PHE A 58 4.71 16.20 0.09
C PHE A 58 4.43 17.67 0.35
N ARG A 59 3.18 18.09 0.20
CA ARG A 59 2.75 19.47 0.47
C ARG A 59 1.27 19.60 0.74
N ILE A 60 0.90 20.42 1.72
CA ILE A 60 -0.45 20.97 1.84
C ILE A 60 -0.54 22.23 0.95
N PRO A 61 -1.45 22.30 -0.04
CA PRO A 61 -1.43 23.35 -1.06
C PRO A 61 -1.92 24.71 -0.52
N ALA A 62 -2.81 24.72 0.46
CA ALA A 62 -3.34 25.91 1.11
C ALA A 62 -3.72 25.60 2.56
N MET A 63 -3.58 26.58 3.45
CA MET A 63 -4.06 26.48 4.84
C MET A 63 -5.56 26.77 4.87
N ARG A 64 -6.41 25.79 5.21
CA ARG A 64 -7.86 26.02 5.46
C ARG A 64 -8.14 26.07 6.96
N ASN A 65 -7.47 25.22 7.74
CA ASN A 65 -7.71 25.04 9.18
C ASN A 65 -6.61 25.61 10.09
N GLY A 66 -5.67 26.38 9.52
CA GLY A 66 -4.68 27.17 10.26
C GLY A 66 -3.27 26.56 10.33
N HIS A 67 -3.04 25.36 9.78
CA HIS A 67 -1.72 24.73 9.70
C HIS A 67 -1.46 24.04 8.35
N THR A 68 -0.24 24.16 7.81
CA THR A 68 0.25 23.33 6.68
C THR A 68 1.20 22.21 7.11
N TRP A 69 1.60 22.18 8.37
CA TRP A 69 2.46 21.13 8.89
C TRP A 69 1.65 19.85 9.13
N PHE A 70 2.25 18.68 8.92
CA PHE A 70 1.69 17.38 9.28
C PHE A 70 2.83 16.39 9.60
N GLY A 71 2.50 15.35 10.37
CA GLY A 71 3.47 14.33 10.75
C GLY A 71 3.46 13.15 9.77
N ILE A 72 4.66 12.73 9.37
CA ILE A 72 4.93 11.43 8.77
C ILE A 72 5.85 10.68 9.73
N ASP A 73 5.45 9.51 10.19
CA ASP A 73 6.31 8.63 10.96
C ASP A 73 6.13 7.16 10.53
N ASN A 74 6.92 6.27 11.15
CA ASN A 74 6.90 4.83 10.86
C ASN A 74 7.09 4.50 9.37
N LEU A 75 8.04 5.16 8.71
CA LEU A 75 8.36 4.94 7.31
C LEU A 75 8.84 3.50 7.08
N GLN A 76 8.10 2.78 6.25
CA GLN A 76 8.37 1.40 5.87
C GLN A 76 8.58 1.32 4.37
N THR A 77 9.73 0.84 3.95
CA THR A 77 10.00 0.53 2.55
C THR A 77 9.89 -0.96 2.35
N TYR A 78 9.07 -1.36 1.38
CA TYR A 78 8.92 -2.75 0.99
C TYR A 78 9.57 -2.93 -0.38
N ALA A 79 10.61 -3.75 -0.42
CA ALA A 79 11.08 -4.32 -1.66
C ALA A 79 9.96 -5.21 -2.22
N SER A 80 9.55 -4.94 -3.46
CA SER A 80 8.66 -5.84 -4.19
C SER A 80 9.34 -7.20 -4.24
N VAL A 81 8.82 -8.17 -3.50
CA VAL A 81 9.20 -9.57 -3.69
C VAL A 81 8.65 -9.90 -5.07
N THR A 82 9.52 -10.24 -6.01
CA THR A 82 9.06 -10.77 -7.30
C THR A 82 8.12 -11.92 -6.97
N ALA A 83 6.85 -11.79 -7.39
CA ALA A 83 5.88 -12.87 -7.21
C ALA A 83 6.52 -14.10 -7.83
N VAL A 84 6.98 -15.02 -6.98
CA VAL A 84 7.56 -16.27 -7.44
C VAL A 84 6.39 -16.97 -8.10
N PRO A 85 6.39 -17.19 -9.42
CA PRO A 85 5.38 -18.05 -10.01
C PRO A 85 5.47 -19.34 -9.21
N GLU A 86 4.34 -19.95 -8.84
CA GLU A 86 4.38 -21.26 -8.20
C GLU A 86 4.26 -22.34 -9.28
N PRO A 87 5.29 -22.60 -10.12
CA PRO A 87 5.18 -23.64 -11.14
C PRO A 87 4.99 -25.01 -10.49
N THR A 88 5.52 -25.19 -9.28
CA THR A 88 5.41 -26.40 -8.49
C THR A 88 4.00 -26.66 -7.98
N THR A 89 3.24 -25.65 -7.55
CA THR A 89 1.88 -25.87 -7.02
C THR A 89 0.92 -26.34 -8.11
N LEU A 90 0.99 -25.76 -9.30
CA LEU A 90 0.23 -26.24 -10.46
C LEU A 90 0.69 -27.63 -10.90
N ALA A 91 1.99 -27.88 -10.92
CA ALA A 91 2.51 -29.21 -11.24
C ALA A 91 2.08 -30.28 -10.21
N MET A 92 2.06 -29.94 -8.93
CA MET A 92 1.60 -30.82 -7.84
C MET A 92 0.10 -31.04 -7.89
N LEU A 93 -0.68 -30.01 -8.23
CA LEU A 93 -2.12 -30.11 -8.44
C LEU A 93 -2.44 -31.03 -9.63
N LEU A 94 -1.80 -30.79 -10.78
CA LEU A 94 -1.96 -31.63 -11.98
C LEU A 94 -1.47 -33.06 -11.73
N GLY A 95 -0.36 -33.21 -11.02
CA GLY A 95 0.16 -34.52 -10.62
C GLY A 95 -0.82 -35.28 -9.73
N GLY A 96 -1.40 -34.62 -8.73
CA GLY A 96 -2.43 -35.20 -7.86
C GLY A 96 -3.70 -35.57 -8.61
N LEU A 97 -4.21 -34.68 -9.47
CA LEU A 97 -5.39 -34.93 -10.29
C LEU A 97 -5.15 -36.07 -11.29
N GLY A 98 -3.97 -36.13 -11.90
CA GLY A 98 -3.55 -37.22 -12.78
C GLY A 98 -3.53 -38.57 -12.05
N ALA A 99 -2.94 -38.62 -10.85
CA ALA A 99 -2.90 -39.81 -10.02
C ALA A 99 -4.31 -40.32 -9.65
N VAL A 100 -5.22 -39.42 -9.25
CA VAL A 100 -6.61 -39.75 -8.94
C VAL A 100 -7.37 -40.26 -10.17
N GLY A 101 -7.21 -39.60 -11.33
CA GLY A 101 -7.84 -40.02 -12.58
C GLY A 101 -7.39 -41.42 -13.04
N VAL A 102 -6.09 -41.73 -12.94
CA VAL A 102 -5.55 -43.05 -13.25
C VAL A 102 -6.08 -44.11 -12.27
N ALA A 103 -6.12 -43.80 -10.97
CA ALA A 103 -6.64 -44.72 -9.95
C ALA A 103 -8.15 -45.00 -10.16
N ALA A 104 -8.94 -44.00 -10.50
CA ALA A 104 -10.36 -44.13 -10.81
C ALA A 104 -10.61 -45.00 -12.06
N ARG A 105 -9.80 -44.84 -13.12
CA ARG A 105 -9.91 -45.64 -14.34
C ARG A 105 -9.64 -47.13 -14.10
N ARG A 106 -8.71 -47.46 -13.20
CA ARG A 106 -8.39 -48.86 -12.84
C ARG A 106 -9.47 -49.56 -12.01
N ARG A 107 -10.38 -48.81 -11.39
CA ARG A 107 -11.47 -49.36 -10.56
C ARG A 107 -12.77 -49.60 -11.34
N LYS A 108 -12.84 -49.20 -12.62
CA LYS A 108 -13.97 -49.56 -13.48
C LYS A 108 -13.83 -51.04 -13.89
N PRO A 109 -14.78 -51.92 -13.53
CA PRO A 109 -14.85 -53.26 -14.12
C PRO A 109 -15.17 -53.14 -15.61
N ALA A 110 -14.65 -54.05 -16.43
CA ALA A 110 -15.02 -54.18 -17.83
C ALA A 110 -16.50 -54.53 -17.99
#